data_AF-A0A843E6Y7-F1
#
_entry.id   AF-A0A843E6Y7-F1
#
_cell.length_a   1.000
_cell.length_b   1.000
_cell.length_c   1.000
_cell.angle_alpha   90.00
_cell.angle_beta   90.00
_cell.angle_gamma   90.00
#
_symmetry.space_group_name_H-M   'P 1'
#
loop_
_entity.id
_entity.type
_entity.pdbx_description
1 polymer ?
#
loop_
_entity_poly.entity_id
_entity_poly.type
_entity_poly.pdbx_seq_one_letter_code
_entity_poly.pdbx_strand_id
1 'polypeptide(L)'
;MVDGTRIREGQTELIVPAQHSSGGPGKIYDDVFFNEQMAFNRDVSIMLLRALGREVKVADCMAATGSRSVRIANEVPGTEVVANDINPAAIPYMEENIALNGLTNCRPSRKNLQVLLAEETFDYVDLDPFGSPIPFLHAAIQGCRRGAILAVTATDTAPLAGAHRTKCERRYCSTPMRGYMCHESGLRILMGAVARELAKFDMGMEPVLSFYADHYFRTYVRVRKGAGAADATLA
;
A
#
# COMPACT_ATOMS: atom_id res chain seq x y z
N MET A 1 7.56 -2.00 -25.74
CA MET A 1 6.09 -2.04 -25.85
C MET A 1 5.59 -3.39 -25.37
N VAL A 2 5.10 -3.38 -24.14
CA VAL A 2 4.38 -4.50 -23.54
C VAL A 2 3.01 -4.60 -24.22
N ASP A 3 2.53 -5.81 -24.47
CA ASP A 3 1.18 -6.00 -25.02
C ASP A 3 0.14 -5.68 -23.94
N GLY A 4 -0.84 -4.84 -24.24
CA GLY A 4 -1.74 -4.31 -23.22
C GLY A 4 -2.76 -3.29 -23.73
N THR A 5 -3.73 -2.98 -22.88
CA THR A 5 -4.73 -1.94 -23.13
C THR A 5 -4.24 -0.62 -22.56
N ARG A 6 -4.35 0.45 -23.36
CA ARG A 6 -4.11 1.81 -22.88
C ARG A 6 -5.36 2.37 -22.23
N ILE A 7 -5.21 2.87 -21.01
CA ILE A 7 -6.25 3.52 -20.23
C ILE A 7 -5.73 4.86 -19.69
N ARG A 8 -6.65 5.67 -19.19
CA ARG A 8 -6.31 6.90 -18.45
C ARG A 8 -6.95 6.85 -17.08
N GLU A 9 -6.15 7.06 -16.04
CA GLU A 9 -6.62 7.20 -14.66
C GLU A 9 -6.11 8.53 -14.09
N GLY A 10 -7.03 9.39 -13.66
CA GLY A 10 -6.70 10.76 -13.29
C GLY A 10 -6.09 11.53 -14.46
N GLN A 11 -4.89 12.06 -14.27
CA GLN A 11 -4.13 12.77 -15.32
C GLN A 11 -3.06 11.88 -15.97
N THR A 12 -3.04 10.59 -15.67
CA THR A 12 -1.96 9.68 -16.01
C THR A 12 -2.40 8.63 -17.03
N GLU A 13 -1.59 8.45 -18.06
CA GLU A 13 -1.80 7.43 -19.09
C GLU A 13 -1.14 6.12 -18.65
N LEU A 14 -1.82 4.99 -18.79
CA LEU A 14 -1.32 3.68 -18.34
C LEU A 14 -1.54 2.62 -19.41
N ILE A 15 -0.54 1.79 -19.63
CA ILE A 15 -0.64 0.47 -20.26
C ILE A 15 -0.85 -0.55 -19.16
N VAL A 16 -1.94 -1.31 -19.27
CA VAL A 16 -2.30 -2.40 -18.36
C VAL A 16 -2.50 -3.68 -19.16
N PRO A 17 -2.41 -4.88 -18.53
CA PRO A 17 -2.71 -6.14 -19.21
C PRO A 17 -4.05 -6.10 -19.94
N ALA A 18 -4.14 -6.72 -21.12
CA ALA A 18 -5.36 -6.70 -21.91
C ALA A 18 -6.54 -7.35 -21.16
N GLN A 19 -6.27 -8.42 -20.41
CA GLN A 19 -7.21 -8.97 -19.44
C GLN A 19 -6.84 -8.51 -18.04
N HIS A 20 -7.69 -7.69 -17.44
CA HIS A 20 -7.50 -7.19 -16.09
C HIS A 20 -8.83 -7.12 -15.35
N SER A 21 -8.76 -6.89 -14.04
CA SER A 21 -9.95 -6.86 -13.20
C SER A 21 -10.63 -5.49 -13.32
N SER A 22 -11.92 -5.49 -13.67
CA SER A 22 -12.80 -4.31 -13.63
C SER A 22 -13.86 -4.38 -12.54
N GLY A 23 -13.95 -5.52 -11.83
CA GLY A 23 -15.04 -5.82 -10.89
C GLY A 23 -14.66 -6.74 -9.74
N GLY A 24 -15.13 -6.41 -8.53
CA GLY A 24 -15.09 -7.25 -7.33
C GLY A 24 -13.71 -7.36 -6.68
N PRO A 25 -13.48 -8.38 -5.81
CA PRO A 25 -12.15 -8.62 -5.28
C PRO A 25 -11.23 -8.96 -6.45
N GLY A 26 -10.20 -8.14 -6.65
CA GLY A 26 -9.35 -8.18 -7.83
C GLY A 26 -8.81 -9.59 -8.10
N LYS A 27 -8.92 -10.04 -9.35
CA LYS A 27 -8.41 -11.34 -9.81
C LYS A 27 -7.16 -11.13 -10.66
N ILE A 28 -6.23 -12.07 -10.54
CA ILE A 28 -5.06 -12.18 -11.40
C ILE A 28 -5.50 -13.01 -12.61
N TYR A 29 -5.52 -12.40 -13.79
CA TYR A 29 -5.89 -13.05 -15.06
C TYR A 29 -4.66 -13.42 -15.88
N ASP A 30 -3.71 -12.48 -15.95
CA ASP A 30 -2.41 -12.63 -16.61
C ASP A 30 -1.26 -12.62 -15.58
N ASP A 31 -0.02 -12.65 -16.07
CA ASP A 31 1.19 -12.62 -15.25
C ASP A 31 1.30 -11.36 -14.39
N VAL A 32 0.64 -10.25 -14.74
CA VAL A 32 0.69 -8.98 -14.02
C VAL A 32 -0.72 -8.53 -13.64
N PHE A 33 -0.86 -7.97 -12.44
CA PHE A 33 -2.16 -7.56 -11.93
C PHE A 33 -2.47 -6.10 -12.19
N PHE A 34 -3.72 -5.84 -12.55
CA PHE A 34 -4.32 -4.51 -12.47
C PHE A 34 -5.80 -4.62 -12.10
N ASN A 35 -6.28 -3.69 -11.26
CA ASN A 35 -7.69 -3.58 -10.91
C ASN A 35 -8.16 -2.13 -11.02
N GLU A 36 -9.16 -1.90 -11.86
CA GLU A 36 -9.79 -0.59 -12.07
C GLU A 36 -10.53 -0.11 -10.82
N GLN A 37 -11.13 -1.01 -10.02
CA GLN A 37 -11.84 -0.61 -8.79
C GLN A 37 -10.93 0.01 -7.73
N MET A 38 -9.62 -0.25 -7.82
CA MET A 38 -8.63 0.36 -6.94
C MET A 38 -8.31 1.82 -7.30
N ALA A 39 -8.95 2.40 -8.33
CA ALA A 39 -8.79 3.80 -8.70
C ALA A 39 -9.10 4.75 -7.51
N PHE A 40 -10.17 4.48 -6.75
CA PHE A 40 -10.48 5.26 -5.54
C PHE A 40 -9.36 5.19 -4.48
N ASN A 41 -8.77 4.01 -4.26
CA ASN A 41 -7.64 3.86 -3.33
C ASN A 41 -6.43 4.69 -3.79
N ARG A 42 -6.14 4.66 -5.10
CA ARG A 42 -5.04 5.44 -5.70
C ARG A 42 -5.33 6.94 -5.60
N ASP A 43 -6.54 7.39 -5.90
CA ASP A 43 -6.96 8.80 -5.76
C ASP A 43 -6.74 9.31 -4.34
N VAL A 44 -7.17 8.55 -3.32
CA VAL A 44 -6.97 8.93 -1.92
C VAL A 44 -5.48 9.05 -1.58
N SER A 45 -4.64 8.18 -2.13
CA SER A 45 -3.19 8.24 -1.94
C SER A 45 -2.59 9.51 -2.57
N ILE A 46 -3.02 9.89 -3.78
CA ILE A 46 -2.63 11.15 -4.42
C ILE A 46 -3.07 12.35 -3.59
N MET A 47 -4.34 12.38 -3.15
CA MET A 47 -4.87 13.47 -2.32
C MET A 47 -4.09 13.63 -1.01
N LEU A 48 -3.80 12.54 -0.32
CA LEU A 48 -3.04 12.56 0.93
C LEU A 48 -1.62 13.08 0.71
N LEU A 49 -0.92 12.58 -0.31
CA LEU A 49 0.45 13.00 -0.60
C LEU A 49 0.53 14.47 -1.01
N ARG A 50 -0.42 14.96 -1.82
CA ARG A 50 -0.51 16.40 -2.14
C ARG A 50 -0.76 17.25 -0.90
N ALA A 51 -1.60 16.78 0.03
CA ALA A 51 -1.89 17.49 1.27
C ALA A 51 -0.69 17.55 2.22
N LEU A 52 0.32 16.68 2.09
CA LEU A 52 1.56 16.79 2.87
C LEU A 52 2.38 18.04 2.51
N GLY A 53 2.26 18.55 1.28
CA GLY A 53 2.86 19.83 0.87
C GLY A 53 4.39 19.91 1.02
N ARG A 54 5.09 18.78 0.92
CA ARG A 54 6.56 18.68 1.09
C ARG A 54 7.16 17.67 0.12
N GLU A 55 8.48 17.67 0.02
CA GLU A 55 9.20 16.61 -0.68
C GLU A 55 9.06 15.27 0.06
N VAL A 56 8.82 14.21 -0.72
CA VAL A 56 8.55 12.87 -0.19
C VAL A 56 9.25 11.83 -1.07
N LYS A 57 10.13 11.03 -0.46
CA LYS A 57 10.59 9.79 -1.08
C LYS A 57 9.59 8.67 -0.82
N VAL A 58 9.10 8.04 -1.88
CA VAL A 58 7.98 7.10 -1.88
C VAL A 58 8.49 5.70 -2.24
N ALA A 59 8.11 4.71 -1.45
CA ALA A 59 8.18 3.29 -1.83
C ALA A 59 6.78 2.77 -2.12
N ASP A 60 6.52 2.40 -3.36
CA ASP A 60 5.41 1.55 -3.75
C ASP A 60 5.92 0.10 -3.77
N CYS A 61 5.63 -0.63 -2.69
CA CYS A 61 6.34 -1.87 -2.38
C CYS A 61 5.96 -3.05 -3.29
N MET A 62 4.75 -3.01 -3.87
CA MET A 62 4.13 -4.09 -4.63
C MET A 62 3.37 -3.48 -5.83
N ALA A 63 4.14 -2.84 -6.71
CA ALA A 63 3.65 -1.89 -7.69
C ALA A 63 2.86 -2.51 -8.85
N ALA A 64 3.03 -3.82 -9.14
CA ALA A 64 2.48 -4.49 -10.30
C ALA A 64 2.73 -3.68 -11.60
N THR A 65 1.70 -3.17 -12.26
CA THR A 65 1.87 -2.33 -13.47
C THR A 65 2.52 -0.96 -13.20
N GLY A 66 2.73 -0.59 -11.94
CA GLY A 66 3.18 0.73 -11.55
C GLY A 66 2.09 1.79 -11.51
N SER A 67 0.82 1.43 -11.68
CA SER A 67 -0.30 2.40 -11.75
C SER A 67 -0.29 3.42 -10.61
N ARG A 68 -0.11 2.98 -9.35
CA ARG A 68 0.01 3.86 -8.19
C ARG A 68 1.28 4.70 -8.26
N SER A 69 2.44 4.07 -8.46
CA SER A 69 3.74 4.74 -8.58
C SER A 69 3.76 5.87 -9.61
N VAL A 70 3.30 5.57 -10.83
CA VAL A 70 3.32 6.50 -11.97
C VAL A 70 2.35 7.64 -11.73
N ARG A 71 1.16 7.36 -11.17
CA ARG A 71 0.23 8.42 -10.75
C ARG A 71 0.83 9.32 -9.67
N ILE A 72 1.48 8.77 -8.66
CA ILE A 72 2.14 9.58 -7.60
C ILE A 72 3.19 10.49 -8.23
N ALA A 73 4.08 9.93 -9.05
CA ALA A 73 5.15 10.68 -9.69
C ALA A 73 4.66 11.77 -10.65
N ASN A 74 3.55 11.54 -11.35
CA ASN A 74 2.96 12.47 -12.30
C ASN A 74 2.09 13.55 -11.62
N GLU A 75 1.28 13.17 -10.63
CA GLU A 75 0.22 14.02 -10.08
C GLU A 75 0.63 14.70 -8.76
N VAL A 76 1.73 14.30 -8.12
CA VAL A 76 2.21 14.87 -6.85
C VAL A 76 3.58 15.55 -7.05
N PRO A 77 3.66 16.89 -6.96
CA PRO A 77 4.93 17.59 -7.04
C PRO A 77 5.88 17.21 -5.89
N GLY A 78 7.19 17.16 -6.17
CA GLY A 78 8.22 16.95 -5.15
C GLY A 78 8.37 15.49 -4.68
N THR A 79 7.87 14.51 -5.44
CA THR A 79 8.05 13.09 -5.10
C THR A 79 9.21 12.46 -5.86
N GLU A 80 9.98 11.62 -5.18
CA GLU A 80 10.88 10.62 -5.77
C GLU A 80 10.30 9.23 -5.50
N VAL A 81 9.92 8.49 -6.54
CA VAL A 81 9.13 7.25 -6.42
C VAL A 81 9.97 6.04 -6.82
N VAL A 82 9.92 5.00 -5.98
CA VAL A 82 10.43 3.66 -6.28
C VAL A 82 9.24 2.73 -6.47
N ALA A 83 9.03 2.30 -7.71
CA ALA A 83 8.03 1.31 -8.09
C ALA A 83 8.67 -0.07 -7.99
N ASN A 84 8.35 -0.84 -6.93
CA ASN A 84 8.96 -2.14 -6.70
C ASN A 84 7.99 -3.30 -6.91
N ASP A 85 8.44 -4.34 -7.61
CA ASP A 85 7.74 -5.62 -7.64
C ASP A 85 8.74 -6.79 -7.72
N ILE A 86 8.41 -7.92 -7.09
CA ILE A 86 9.24 -9.13 -7.16
C ILE A 86 9.06 -9.85 -8.50
N ASN A 87 7.91 -9.68 -9.13
CA ASN A 87 7.56 -10.32 -10.38
C ASN A 87 8.33 -9.67 -11.55
N PRO A 88 9.19 -10.41 -12.26
CA PRO A 88 9.91 -9.85 -13.41
C PRO A 88 8.97 -9.36 -14.52
N ALA A 89 7.79 -9.95 -14.68
CA ALA A 89 6.83 -9.55 -15.72
C ALA A 89 6.24 -8.15 -15.47
N ALA A 90 6.27 -7.67 -14.22
CA ALA A 90 5.78 -6.34 -13.84
C ALA A 90 6.72 -5.20 -14.30
N ILE A 91 8.02 -5.48 -14.42
CA ILE A 91 9.05 -4.46 -14.72
C ILE A 91 8.84 -3.81 -16.09
N PRO A 92 8.60 -4.55 -17.19
CA PRO A 92 8.29 -3.93 -18.48
C PRO A 92 7.09 -2.99 -18.44
N TYR A 93 6.03 -3.32 -17.68
CA TYR A 93 4.87 -2.43 -17.53
C TYR A 93 5.23 -1.15 -16.78
N MET A 94 6.01 -1.25 -15.70
CA MET A 94 6.48 -0.08 -14.97
C MET A 94 7.35 0.82 -15.86
N GLU A 95 8.31 0.24 -16.58
CA GLU A 95 9.19 0.98 -17.50
C GLU A 95 8.41 1.70 -18.60
N GLU A 96 7.48 1.00 -19.25
CA GLU A 96 6.62 1.57 -20.30
C GLU A 96 5.73 2.68 -19.75
N ASN A 97 5.11 2.49 -18.58
CA ASN A 97 4.23 3.49 -17.97
C ASN A 97 4.98 4.74 -17.49
N ILE A 98 6.21 4.56 -16.98
CA ILE A 98 7.10 5.69 -16.64
C ILE A 98 7.46 6.47 -17.91
N ALA A 99 7.86 5.77 -18.97
CA ALA A 99 8.26 6.39 -20.24
C ALA A 99 7.08 7.08 -20.95
N LEU A 100 5.89 6.47 -20.93
CA LEU A 100 4.68 7.00 -21.56
C LEU A 100 4.28 8.38 -21.02
N ASN A 101 4.57 8.64 -19.74
CA ASN A 101 4.30 9.91 -19.07
C ASN A 101 5.55 10.82 -18.96
N GLY A 102 6.68 10.42 -19.56
CA GLY A 102 7.92 11.21 -19.55
C GLY A 102 8.51 11.45 -18.15
N LEU A 103 8.29 10.53 -17.20
CA LEU A 103 8.61 10.73 -15.79
C LEU A 103 10.10 10.47 -15.53
N THR A 104 10.76 11.42 -14.88
CA THR A 104 12.18 11.31 -14.47
C THR A 104 12.35 11.09 -12.96
N ASN A 105 11.26 11.21 -12.20
CA ASN A 105 11.22 11.10 -10.75
C ASN A 105 10.62 9.77 -10.26
N CYS A 106 10.43 8.80 -11.17
CA CYS A 106 9.97 7.46 -10.86
C CYS A 106 10.93 6.44 -11.46
N ARG A 107 11.36 5.44 -10.69
CA ARG A 107 12.18 4.34 -11.20
C ARG A 107 11.58 2.97 -10.88
N PRO A 108 11.69 1.99 -11.78
CA PRO A 108 11.32 0.61 -11.49
C PRO A 108 12.39 -0.04 -10.60
N SER A 109 11.98 -1.04 -9.81
CA SER A 109 12.87 -1.86 -8.99
C SER A 109 12.36 -3.29 -8.94
N ARG A 110 13.26 -4.25 -9.13
CA ARG A 110 12.96 -5.68 -8.96
C ARG A 110 13.72 -6.23 -7.76
N LYS A 111 13.21 -5.98 -6.57
CA LYS A 111 13.78 -6.50 -5.35
C LYS A 111 12.74 -7.25 -4.55
N ASN A 112 13.21 -8.25 -3.82
CA ASN A 112 12.46 -8.71 -2.66
C ASN A 112 12.25 -7.48 -1.74
N LEU A 113 11.01 -7.30 -1.28
CA LEU A 113 10.62 -6.14 -0.49
C LEU A 113 11.50 -5.91 0.75
N GLN A 114 11.85 -6.99 1.46
CA GLN A 114 12.70 -6.90 2.65
C GLN A 114 14.10 -6.36 2.31
N VAL A 115 14.64 -6.72 1.15
CA VAL A 115 15.94 -6.21 0.67
C VAL A 115 15.84 -4.72 0.36
N LEU A 116 14.82 -4.29 -0.41
CA LEU A 116 14.64 -2.87 -0.74
C LEU A 116 14.59 -1.99 0.51
N LEU A 117 13.80 -2.40 1.51
CA LEU A 117 13.57 -1.62 2.72
C LEU A 117 14.70 -1.72 3.76
N ALA A 118 15.63 -2.66 3.58
CA ALA A 118 16.88 -2.71 4.33
C ALA A 118 17.95 -1.80 3.72
N GLU A 119 17.95 -1.63 2.40
CA GLU A 119 18.92 -0.81 1.67
C GLU A 119 18.54 0.68 1.62
N GLU A 120 17.24 0.98 1.60
CA GLU A 120 16.72 2.33 1.44
C GLU A 120 15.64 2.65 2.49
N THR A 121 15.53 3.93 2.83
CA THR A 121 14.47 4.45 3.70
C THR A 121 13.63 5.49 2.98
N PHE A 122 12.36 5.62 3.39
CA PHE A 122 11.34 6.37 2.68
C PHE A 122 10.50 7.24 3.63
N ASP A 123 9.97 8.33 3.09
CA ASP A 123 9.02 9.24 3.77
C ASP A 123 7.57 8.73 3.67
N TYR A 124 7.29 7.91 2.67
CA TYR A 124 6.02 7.23 2.48
C TYR A 124 6.29 5.80 2.02
N VAL A 125 5.73 4.82 2.73
CA VAL A 125 5.84 3.38 2.39
C VAL A 125 4.43 2.83 2.18
N ASP A 126 4.17 2.30 0.99
CA ASP A 126 2.87 1.73 0.62
C ASP A 126 2.93 0.20 0.57
N LEU A 127 2.22 -0.46 1.49
CA LEU A 127 1.99 -1.90 1.45
C LEU A 127 0.59 -2.19 0.88
N ASP A 128 0.54 -2.68 -0.35
CA ASP A 128 -0.71 -3.07 -1.03
C ASP A 128 -0.68 -4.53 -1.53
N PRO A 129 -0.57 -5.53 -0.64
CA PRO A 129 -0.50 -6.93 -1.04
C PRO A 129 -1.85 -7.53 -1.40
N PHE A 130 -1.79 -8.65 -2.11
CA PHE A 130 -2.90 -9.60 -2.14
C PHE A 130 -3.09 -10.29 -0.78
N GLY A 131 -4.27 -10.11 -0.21
CA GLY A 131 -4.65 -10.63 1.09
C GLY A 131 -4.14 -9.78 2.24
N SER A 132 -3.21 -10.34 3.02
CA SER A 132 -2.80 -9.75 4.30
C SER A 132 -1.45 -9.04 4.21
N PRO A 133 -1.30 -7.86 4.84
CA PRO A 133 -0.04 -7.14 4.93
C PRO A 133 0.89 -7.65 6.03
N ILE A 134 0.42 -8.51 6.93
CA ILE A 134 1.17 -8.95 8.11
C ILE A 134 2.58 -9.49 7.80
N PRO A 135 2.81 -10.32 6.75
CA PRO A 135 4.15 -10.82 6.46
C PRO A 135 5.18 -9.75 6.08
N PHE A 136 4.72 -8.57 5.66
CA PHE A 136 5.56 -7.50 5.11
C PHE A 136 5.72 -6.32 6.09
N LEU A 137 4.87 -6.26 7.10
CA LEU A 137 4.73 -5.11 7.99
C LEU A 137 6.03 -4.78 8.75
N HIS A 138 6.72 -5.80 9.25
CA HIS A 138 7.98 -5.63 9.98
C HIS A 138 9.04 -4.93 9.12
N ALA A 139 9.19 -5.33 7.85
CA ALA A 139 10.14 -4.72 6.92
C ALA A 139 9.72 -3.30 6.52
N ALA A 140 8.43 -3.08 6.26
CA ALA A 140 7.89 -1.75 5.96
C ALA A 140 8.18 -0.73 7.06
N ILE A 141 8.06 -1.15 8.32
CA ILE A 141 8.38 -0.32 9.48
C ILE A 141 9.88 0.05 9.50
N GLN A 142 10.78 -0.91 9.20
CA GLN A 142 12.22 -0.63 9.14
C GLN A 142 12.58 0.37 8.03
N GLY A 143 11.90 0.29 6.88
CA GLY A 143 12.08 1.23 5.78
C GLY A 143 11.50 2.62 6.01
N CYS A 144 10.75 2.85 7.10
CA CYS A 144 10.15 4.14 7.41
C CYS A 144 11.14 5.12 8.05
N ARG A 145 11.24 6.33 7.50
CA ARG A 145 11.93 7.47 8.14
C ARG A 145 11.15 7.99 9.35
N ARG A 146 11.80 8.83 10.15
CA ARG A 146 11.12 9.53 11.26
C ARG A 146 10.00 10.41 10.71
N GLY A 147 8.77 10.19 11.18
CA GLY A 147 7.60 10.94 10.72
C GLY A 147 7.09 10.49 9.35
N ALA A 148 7.57 9.36 8.82
CA ALA A 148 7.07 8.79 7.59
C ALA A 148 5.59 8.37 7.72
N ILE A 149 4.90 8.35 6.60
CA ILE A 149 3.57 7.76 6.48
C ILE A 149 3.72 6.29 6.06
N LEU A 150 3.20 5.39 6.87
CA LEU A 150 3.02 3.99 6.51
C LEU A 150 1.57 3.80 6.05
N ALA A 151 1.40 3.47 4.79
CA ALA A 151 0.11 3.18 4.20
C ALA A 151 -0.03 1.66 4.02
N VAL A 152 -1.13 1.10 4.52
CA VAL A 152 -1.33 -0.36 4.57
C VAL A 152 -2.71 -0.69 4.04
N THR A 153 -2.77 -1.50 2.99
CA THR A 153 -3.99 -2.16 2.52
C THR A 153 -4.06 -3.60 3.04
N ALA A 154 -5.25 -4.04 3.41
CA ALA A 154 -5.58 -5.44 3.58
C ALA A 154 -6.81 -5.79 2.74
N THR A 155 -6.64 -6.71 1.79
CA THR A 155 -7.75 -7.25 0.98
C THR A 155 -8.31 -8.57 1.55
N ASP A 156 -7.74 -9.08 2.65
CA ASP A 156 -8.28 -10.25 3.38
C ASP A 156 -9.45 -9.87 4.30
N THR A 157 -10.55 -9.44 3.68
CA THR A 157 -11.74 -8.96 4.39
C THR A 157 -12.45 -10.03 5.19
N ALA A 158 -12.53 -11.26 4.68
CA ALA A 158 -13.24 -12.35 5.35
C ALA A 158 -12.71 -12.68 6.77
N PRO A 159 -11.39 -12.76 7.02
CA PRO A 159 -10.84 -12.81 8.38
C PRO A 159 -11.23 -11.60 9.24
N LEU A 160 -10.94 -10.38 8.75
CA LEU A 160 -11.09 -9.14 9.52
C LEU A 160 -12.55 -8.82 9.86
N ALA A 161 -13.49 -9.17 8.98
CA ALA A 161 -14.93 -9.04 9.17
C ALA A 161 -15.58 -10.22 9.93
N GLY A 162 -14.77 -11.17 10.44
CA GLY A 162 -15.21 -12.25 11.31
C GLY A 162 -15.81 -13.49 10.62
N ALA A 163 -15.81 -13.56 9.29
CA ALA A 163 -16.21 -14.79 8.57
C ALA A 163 -15.21 -15.93 8.78
N HIS A 164 -13.93 -15.62 8.97
CA HIS A 164 -12.87 -16.60 9.26
C HIS A 164 -12.11 -16.26 10.54
N ARG A 165 -12.78 -16.42 11.68
CA ARG A 165 -12.25 -16.11 13.03
C ARG A 165 -10.85 -16.66 13.29
N THR A 166 -10.64 -17.97 13.13
CA THR A 166 -9.33 -18.59 13.43
C THR A 166 -8.21 -18.04 12.54
N LYS A 167 -8.51 -17.64 11.29
CA LYS A 167 -7.52 -17.01 10.41
C LYS A 167 -7.19 -15.59 10.88
N CYS A 168 -8.19 -14.85 11.37
CA CYS A 168 -7.97 -13.52 11.96
C CYS A 168 -7.11 -13.60 13.22
N GLU A 169 -7.44 -14.53 14.14
CA GLU A 169 -6.69 -14.72 15.38
C GLU A 169 -5.24 -15.10 15.10
N ARG A 170 -4.97 -15.98 14.11
CA ARG A 170 -3.60 -16.33 13.73
C ARG A 170 -2.80 -15.19 13.08
N ARG A 171 -3.42 -14.38 12.22
CA ARG A 171 -2.72 -13.33 11.45
C ARG A 171 -2.60 -12.02 12.21
N TYR A 172 -3.68 -11.61 12.85
CA TYR A 172 -3.82 -10.29 13.46
C TYR A 172 -3.72 -10.34 14.99
N CYS A 173 -3.64 -11.53 15.60
CA CYS A 173 -3.63 -11.70 17.06
C CYS A 173 -4.81 -10.98 17.74
N SER A 174 -5.98 -11.03 17.10
CA SER A 174 -7.20 -10.39 17.59
C SER A 174 -8.43 -11.20 17.22
N THR A 175 -9.41 -11.22 18.12
CA THR A 175 -10.72 -11.83 17.87
C THR A 175 -11.59 -10.84 17.07
N PRO A 176 -12.05 -11.20 15.86
CA PRO A 176 -12.90 -10.35 15.05
C PRO A 176 -14.35 -10.37 15.51
N MET A 177 -15.06 -9.28 15.23
CA MET A 177 -16.50 -9.17 15.41
C MET A 177 -17.22 -9.41 14.08
N ARG A 178 -18.29 -10.19 14.11
CA ARG A 178 -19.22 -10.35 12.97
C ARG A 178 -20.49 -9.55 13.24
N GLY A 179 -21.12 -9.02 12.19
CA GLY A 179 -22.34 -8.22 12.29
C GLY A 179 -22.19 -6.86 11.60
N TYR A 180 -23.05 -5.90 11.93
CA TYR A 180 -23.11 -4.59 11.27
C TYR A 180 -21.82 -3.77 11.41
N MET A 181 -21.11 -3.93 12.52
CA MET A 181 -19.86 -3.22 12.82
C MET A 181 -18.60 -3.97 12.36
N CYS A 182 -18.74 -5.04 11.57
CA CYS A 182 -17.62 -5.91 11.21
C CYS A 182 -16.53 -5.19 10.41
N HIS A 183 -16.89 -4.24 9.55
CA HIS A 183 -15.91 -3.48 8.77
C HIS A 183 -15.13 -2.50 9.66
N GLU A 184 -15.80 -1.74 10.51
CA GLU A 184 -15.08 -0.85 11.44
C GLU A 184 -14.23 -1.66 12.43
N SER A 185 -14.77 -2.75 12.98
CA SER A 185 -14.02 -3.66 13.84
C SER A 185 -12.79 -4.24 13.13
N GLY A 186 -12.94 -4.68 11.87
CA GLY A 186 -11.85 -5.19 11.05
C GLY A 186 -10.76 -4.14 10.79
N LEU A 187 -11.16 -2.90 10.51
CA LEU A 187 -10.24 -1.77 10.33
C LEU A 187 -9.45 -1.49 11.61
N ARG A 188 -10.12 -1.46 12.77
CA ARG A 188 -9.46 -1.30 14.08
C ARG A 188 -8.54 -2.46 14.41
N ILE A 189 -8.86 -3.68 14.01
CA ILE A 189 -7.98 -4.85 14.15
C ILE A 189 -6.72 -4.69 13.32
N LEU A 190 -6.86 -4.27 12.06
CA LEU A 190 -5.72 -3.98 11.19
C LEU A 190 -4.82 -2.89 11.81
N MET A 191 -5.41 -1.77 12.24
CA MET A 191 -4.67 -0.69 12.92
C MET A 191 -3.98 -1.18 14.20
N GLY A 192 -4.65 -1.98 15.01
CA GLY A 192 -4.07 -2.57 16.22
C GLY A 192 -2.90 -3.50 15.92
N ALA A 193 -2.94 -4.24 14.80
CA ALA A 193 -1.81 -5.05 14.37
C ALA A 193 -0.61 -4.19 13.94
N VAL A 194 -0.86 -3.07 13.24
CA VAL A 194 0.17 -2.07 12.91
C VAL A 194 0.79 -1.46 14.16
N ALA A 195 -0.04 -1.04 15.13
CA ALA A 195 0.40 -0.50 16.42
C ALA A 195 1.32 -1.47 17.17
N ARG A 196 0.88 -2.73 17.31
CA ARG A 196 1.66 -3.77 18.01
C ARG A 196 2.98 -4.08 17.31
N GLU A 197 3.02 -4.04 15.97
CA GLU A 197 4.26 -4.28 15.25
C GLU A 197 5.24 -3.11 15.39
N LEU A 198 4.75 -1.86 15.32
CA LEU A 198 5.56 -0.67 15.55
C LEU A 198 6.18 -0.63 16.96
N ALA A 199 5.41 -1.02 17.97
CA ALA A 199 5.87 -0.99 19.35
C ALA A 199 7.08 -1.87 19.62
N LYS A 200 7.30 -2.94 18.83
CA LYS A 200 8.50 -3.79 18.92
C LYS A 200 9.80 -3.06 18.58
N PHE A 201 9.70 -1.86 17.99
CA PHE A 201 10.83 -1.01 17.62
C PHE A 201 10.87 0.30 18.42
N ASP A 202 10.18 0.38 19.55
CA ASP A 202 10.00 1.62 20.32
C ASP A 202 9.42 2.75 19.43
N MET A 203 8.45 2.39 18.59
CA MET A 203 7.71 3.32 17.75
C MET A 203 6.21 3.24 18.02
N GLY A 204 5.56 4.39 18.01
CA GLY A 204 4.11 4.53 18.02
C GLY A 204 3.56 4.98 16.66
N MET A 205 2.25 5.22 16.63
CA MET A 205 1.59 5.75 15.44
C MET A 205 0.54 6.77 15.76
N GLU A 206 0.35 7.70 14.82
CA GLU A 206 -0.81 8.59 14.77
C GLU A 206 -1.63 8.23 13.54
N PRO A 207 -2.88 7.76 13.70
CA PRO A 207 -3.79 7.55 12.58
C PRO A 207 -4.03 8.86 11.82
N VAL A 208 -3.81 8.85 10.51
CA VAL A 208 -4.04 10.02 9.63
C VAL A 208 -5.36 9.87 8.90
N LEU A 209 -5.58 8.71 8.28
CA LEU A 209 -6.79 8.37 7.55
C LEU A 209 -6.94 6.86 7.54
N SER A 210 -8.13 6.35 7.84
CA SER A 210 -8.41 4.92 7.81
C SER A 210 -9.83 4.70 7.31
N PHE A 211 -10.03 3.75 6.40
CA PHE A 211 -11.35 3.45 5.85
C PHE A 211 -11.46 2.01 5.37
N TYR A 212 -12.71 1.58 5.22
CA TYR A 212 -13.09 0.40 4.45
C TYR A 212 -13.81 0.88 3.20
N ALA A 213 -13.45 0.34 2.05
CA ALA A 213 -14.15 0.58 0.79
C ALA A 213 -14.17 -0.71 -0.03
N ASP A 214 -15.32 -1.00 -0.65
CA ASP A 214 -15.56 -2.18 -1.48
C ASP A 214 -15.19 -3.51 -0.81
N HIS A 215 -13.96 -3.97 -1.03
CA HIS A 215 -13.42 -5.23 -0.55
C HIS A 215 -12.00 -5.10 0.03
N TYR A 216 -11.67 -3.95 0.61
CA TYR A 216 -10.39 -3.74 1.27
C TYR A 216 -10.48 -2.79 2.46
N PHE A 217 -9.55 -2.99 3.40
CA PHE A 217 -9.26 -2.05 4.47
C PHE A 217 -8.02 -1.25 4.10
N ARG A 218 -8.02 0.04 4.40
CA ARG A 218 -6.90 0.93 4.15
C ARG A 218 -6.64 1.77 5.39
N THR A 219 -5.38 1.87 5.81
CA THR A 219 -4.97 2.78 6.88
C THR A 219 -3.68 3.48 6.52
N TYR A 220 -3.63 4.78 6.80
CA TYR A 220 -2.46 5.64 6.70
C TYR A 220 -2.11 6.07 8.11
N VAL A 221 -0.92 5.72 8.56
CA VAL A 221 -0.46 6.06 9.91
C VAL A 221 0.85 6.80 9.82
N ARG A 222 1.00 7.86 10.62
CA ARG A 222 2.26 8.56 10.76
C ARG A 222 3.08 7.90 11.85
N VAL A 223 4.28 7.43 11.49
CA VAL A 223 5.19 6.77 12.41
C VAL A 223 5.80 7.79 13.39
N ARG A 224 5.64 7.53 14.69
CA ARG A 224 6.19 8.35 15.79
C ARG A 224 7.31 7.56 16.47
N LYS A 225 8.53 8.10 16.52
CA LYS A 225 9.66 7.43 17.17
C LYS A 225 9.69 7.70 18.68
N GLY A 226 10.14 6.71 19.45
CA GLY A 226 10.38 6.80 20.89
C GLY A 226 9.46 5.89 21.70
N ALA A 227 10.00 5.25 22.74
CA ALA A 227 9.27 4.33 23.59
C ALA A 227 8.00 4.96 24.19
N GLY A 228 8.05 6.22 24.62
CA GLY A 228 6.85 6.92 25.12
C GLY A 228 5.73 7.08 24.08
N ALA A 229 6.07 7.18 22.78
CA ALA A 229 5.07 7.16 21.72
C ALA A 229 4.49 5.76 21.51
N ALA A 230 5.30 4.71 21.65
CA ALA A 230 4.83 3.33 21.63
C ALA A 230 3.87 3.05 22.80
N ASP A 231 4.25 3.44 24.02
CA ASP A 231 3.43 3.30 25.22
C ASP A 231 2.08 4.02 25.06
N ALA A 232 2.09 5.27 24.58
CA ALA A 232 0.87 6.03 24.34
C ALA A 232 -0.02 5.43 23.22
N THR A 233 0.58 4.72 22.27
CA THR A 233 -0.15 4.03 21.19
C THR A 233 -0.81 2.74 21.68
N LEU A 234 -0.19 2.07 22.66
CA LEU A 234 -0.65 0.79 23.22
C LEU A 234 -1.59 0.94 24.43
N ALA A 235 -1.59 2.11 25.08
CA ALA A 235 -2.48 2.45 26.20
C ALA A 235 -3.95 2.46 25.78
#